data_AF-A0A1Y2TXQ7-F1
#
_entry.id   AF-A0A1Y2TXQ7-F1
#
_cell.length_a   1.000
_cell.length_b   1.000
_cell.length_c   1.000
_cell.angle_alpha   90.00
_cell.angle_beta   90.00
_cell.angle_gamma   90.00
#
_symmetry.space_group_name_H-M   'P 1'
#
loop_
_entity.id
_entity.type
_entity.pdbx_description
1 polymer ?
#
loop_
_entity_poly.entity_id
_entity_poly.type
_entity_poly.pdbx_seq_one_letter_code
_entity_poly.pdbx_strand_id
1 'polypeptide(L)'
;MSTAKQSRPKRKAAQAATESMIPEDIGPLLEELLSRMSQDERKDYGGWVELESEPGFFNAMLQELGAKDFKVQELYSLDAEILDFLPKPVHGLVFLFEYEGENEPSDGNRQDCPAHLWFANQTTANACATVALMNIIMNAQGAGLGAQLQDFKNSTVGLPPPYRGHFLDENDFVRSVHNSVARRIDLLAEDLTLDNKYEESLKRRKAQKKSSRSSRKKVNTETNYHYIAYVPVNGQVWELDGFQLKPLCLGPISGSWLETASTAIQERMKRNSEYSSYSLLAICQSPLYALSGELATSLACSHVLHELFSGNTTWIVADPFKTFSEERLAQLNLTPEGIKSLQLPASFVAKMSQPDFGSTEALSLAWDLRMEQDSLEAQYVAELGAVEEAVEMIRGRQRDYTPAIHEWVRALAEKGVLRELLQEANHN
;
A
#
# COMPACT_ATOMS: atom_id res chain seq x y z
N MET A 1 -0.98 77.62 10.61
CA MET A 1 -1.78 76.73 11.50
C MET A 1 -1.72 75.33 10.93
N SER A 2 -1.01 74.43 11.63
CA SER A 2 -0.70 73.06 11.21
C SER A 2 -1.85 72.12 11.59
N THR A 3 -2.37 71.36 10.62
CA THR A 3 -3.45 70.37 10.83
C THR A 3 -2.88 69.05 11.37
N ALA A 4 -3.23 68.71 12.61
CA ALA A 4 -2.85 67.46 13.27
C ALA A 4 -3.53 66.24 12.62
N LYS A 5 -2.72 65.23 12.27
CA LYS A 5 -3.20 63.91 11.81
C LYS A 5 -3.67 63.08 13.01
N GLN A 6 -4.96 62.74 13.06
CA GLN A 6 -5.49 61.71 13.96
C GLN A 6 -4.97 60.32 13.54
N SER A 7 -4.22 59.66 14.42
CA SER A 7 -3.80 58.27 14.24
C SER A 7 -4.96 57.33 14.61
N ARG A 8 -5.30 56.39 13.71
CA ARG A 8 -6.26 55.32 13.97
C ARG A 8 -5.55 54.16 14.71
N PRO A 9 -6.14 53.57 15.76
CA PRO A 9 -5.48 52.55 16.55
C PRO A 9 -5.43 51.19 15.81
N LYS A 10 -4.24 50.77 15.40
CA LYS A 10 -3.95 49.45 14.80
C LYS A 10 -3.80 48.34 15.87
N ARG A 11 -4.76 48.17 16.79
CA ARG A 11 -4.57 47.22 17.92
C ARG A 11 -5.70 46.26 18.26
N LYS A 12 -6.81 46.21 17.51
CA LYS A 12 -7.94 45.31 17.85
C LYS A 12 -7.92 43.91 17.21
N ALA A 13 -7.18 43.69 16.11
CA ALA A 13 -7.18 42.38 15.45
C ALA A 13 -6.24 41.34 16.12
N ALA A 14 -5.16 41.80 16.77
CA ALA A 14 -4.24 40.92 17.48
C ALA A 14 -4.83 40.43 18.82
N GLN A 15 -5.61 41.27 19.51
CA GLN A 15 -6.30 40.90 20.76
C GLN A 15 -7.42 39.88 20.53
N ALA A 16 -8.15 39.98 19.43
CA ALA A 16 -9.22 39.02 19.11
C ALA A 16 -8.70 37.59 18.81
N ALA A 17 -7.44 37.44 18.40
CA ALA A 17 -6.79 36.13 18.24
C ALA A 17 -6.27 35.57 19.58
N THR A 18 -5.98 36.42 20.57
CA THR A 18 -5.58 35.99 21.91
C THR A 18 -6.78 35.60 22.78
N GLU A 19 -7.98 36.11 22.47
CA GLU A 19 -9.23 35.83 23.18
C GLU A 19 -9.94 34.55 22.69
N SER A 20 -9.42 33.89 21.64
CA SER A 20 -9.95 32.64 21.10
C SER A 20 -9.20 31.43 21.69
N MET A 21 -9.64 31.02 22.89
CA MET A 21 -9.55 29.64 23.42
C MET A 21 -8.16 29.06 23.71
N ILE A 22 -7.37 29.68 24.58
CA ILE A 22 -6.41 28.90 25.40
C ILE A 22 -7.07 28.72 26.77
N PRO A 23 -7.47 27.50 27.16
CA PRO A 23 -8.01 27.24 28.50
C PRO A 23 -7.05 27.74 29.59
N GLU A 24 -7.56 28.31 30.69
CA GLU A 24 -6.72 28.72 31.84
C GLU A 24 -5.94 27.53 32.43
N ASP A 25 -6.42 26.30 32.22
CA ASP A 25 -5.73 25.05 32.51
C ASP A 25 -5.49 24.25 31.22
N ILE A 26 -4.23 24.21 30.77
CA ILE A 26 -3.80 23.50 29.56
C ILE A 26 -3.59 21.99 29.85
N GLY A 27 -3.60 21.58 31.13
CA GLY A 27 -3.33 20.20 31.56
C GLY A 27 -4.19 19.15 30.85
N PRO A 28 -5.54 19.29 30.82
CA PRO A 28 -6.41 18.32 30.15
C PRO A 28 -6.17 18.23 28.64
N LEU A 29 -5.91 19.37 27.97
CA LEU A 29 -5.63 19.41 26.53
C LEU A 29 -4.28 18.75 26.21
N LEU A 30 -3.27 18.97 27.06
CA LEU A 30 -1.97 18.32 26.92
C LEU A 30 -2.09 16.81 27.15
N GLU A 31 -2.88 16.37 28.14
CA GLU A 31 -3.11 14.94 28.40
C GLU A 31 -3.83 14.26 27.22
N GLU A 32 -4.82 14.93 26.62
CA GLU A 32 -5.50 14.47 25.40
C GLU A 32 -4.54 14.40 24.20
N LEU A 33 -3.70 15.42 23.99
CA LEU A 33 -2.68 15.43 22.92
C LEU A 33 -1.62 14.34 23.09
N LEU A 34 -1.22 14.05 24.33
CA LEU A 34 -0.24 13.00 24.64
C LEU A 34 -0.86 11.60 24.71
N SER A 35 -2.19 11.47 24.59
CA SER A 35 -2.87 10.19 24.59
C SER A 35 -2.61 9.42 23.29
N ARG A 36 -2.72 8.08 23.34
CA ARG A 36 -2.62 7.25 22.13
C ARG A 36 -3.85 7.47 21.26
N MET A 37 -3.62 7.74 19.99
CA MET A 37 -4.68 7.82 18.99
C MET A 37 -5.46 6.50 18.92
N SER A 38 -6.78 6.57 19.08
CA SER A 38 -7.64 5.39 19.01
C SER A 38 -7.86 4.93 17.55
N GLN A 39 -8.36 3.71 17.36
CA GLN A 39 -8.74 3.25 16.02
C GLN A 39 -9.94 4.04 15.46
N ASP A 40 -10.83 4.52 16.32
CA ASP A 40 -12.00 5.30 15.93
C ASP A 40 -11.58 6.71 15.48
N GLU A 41 -10.64 7.34 16.20
CA GLU A 41 -10.07 8.64 15.81
C GLU A 41 -9.40 8.60 14.42
N ARG A 42 -8.76 7.48 14.06
CA ARG A 42 -8.20 7.28 12.70
C ARG A 42 -9.25 7.14 11.61
N LYS A 43 -10.37 6.48 11.93
CA LYS A 43 -11.48 6.33 10.97
C LYS A 43 -12.21 7.64 10.76
N ASP A 44 -12.35 8.44 11.81
CA ASP A 44 -13.01 9.74 11.78
C ASP A 44 -12.16 10.81 11.07
N TYR A 45 -10.86 10.56 10.87
CA TYR A 45 -9.99 11.45 10.11
C TYR A 45 -10.36 11.45 8.62
N GLY A 46 -10.96 12.57 8.17
CA GLY A 46 -11.43 12.74 6.80
C GLY A 46 -10.34 13.09 5.77
N GLY A 47 -9.10 13.36 6.21
CA GLY A 47 -7.98 13.69 5.35
C GLY A 47 -7.20 12.47 4.84
N TRP A 48 -6.29 12.72 3.89
CA TRP A 48 -5.30 11.75 3.40
C TRP A 48 -3.91 12.26 3.73
N VAL A 49 -3.07 11.41 4.29
CA VAL A 49 -1.70 11.77 4.71
C VAL A 49 -0.70 11.41 3.63
N GLU A 50 0.28 12.25 3.37
CA GLU A 50 1.35 11.88 2.46
C GLU A 50 2.16 10.69 3.01
N LEU A 51 2.30 9.62 2.23
CA LEU A 51 2.99 8.40 2.64
C LEU A 51 4.40 8.31 2.07
N GLU A 52 5.33 7.83 2.89
CA GLU A 52 6.67 7.42 2.47
C GLU A 52 6.60 6.27 1.46
N SER A 53 7.47 6.28 0.45
CA SER A 53 7.58 5.21 -0.56
C SER A 53 8.36 4.02 -0.03
N GLU A 54 7.79 3.32 0.95
CA GLU A 54 8.43 2.22 1.67
C GLU A 54 7.62 0.92 1.49
N PRO A 55 8.23 -0.19 1.03
CA PRO A 55 7.50 -1.44 0.76
C PRO A 55 6.71 -1.97 1.95
N GLY A 56 7.23 -1.84 3.17
CA GLY A 56 6.57 -2.22 4.41
C GLY A 56 5.23 -1.51 4.62
N PHE A 57 5.14 -0.22 4.30
CA PHE A 57 3.86 0.53 4.36
C PHE A 57 2.83 -0.07 3.41
N PHE A 58 3.21 -0.35 2.16
CA PHE A 58 2.32 -0.99 1.20
C PHE A 58 1.93 -2.41 1.61
N ASN A 59 2.87 -3.19 2.14
CA ASN A 59 2.61 -4.54 2.64
C ASN A 59 1.65 -4.52 3.83
N ALA A 60 1.81 -3.59 4.78
CA ALA A 60 0.89 -3.42 5.90
C ALA A 60 -0.51 -3.02 5.43
N MET A 61 -0.60 -2.09 4.47
CA MET A 61 -1.88 -1.71 3.86
C MET A 61 -2.55 -2.90 3.17
N LEU A 62 -1.82 -3.71 2.39
CA LEU A 62 -2.37 -4.90 1.72
C LEU A 62 -2.99 -5.89 2.70
N GLN A 63 -2.37 -6.09 3.87
CA GLN A 63 -2.91 -6.97 4.91
C GLN A 63 -4.24 -6.44 5.46
N GLU A 64 -4.33 -5.15 5.78
CA GLU A 64 -5.54 -4.54 6.34
C GLU A 64 -6.64 -4.35 5.30
N LEU A 65 -6.29 -4.13 4.04
CA LEU A 65 -7.21 -4.11 2.90
C LEU A 65 -7.79 -5.49 2.57
N GLY A 66 -7.24 -6.58 3.13
CA GLY A 66 -7.63 -7.95 2.81
C GLY A 66 -7.10 -8.43 1.45
N ALA A 67 -6.07 -7.80 0.91
CA ALA A 67 -5.40 -8.15 -0.34
C ALA A 67 -4.11 -8.94 -0.04
N LYS A 68 -4.24 -10.03 0.73
CA LYS A 68 -3.11 -10.81 1.29
C LYS A 68 -2.34 -11.64 0.27
N ASP A 69 -2.94 -11.83 -0.91
CA ASP A 69 -2.35 -12.56 -2.02
C ASP A 69 -1.27 -11.75 -2.75
N PHE A 70 -1.05 -10.50 -2.35
CA PHE A 70 -0.03 -9.62 -2.92
C PHE A 70 1.11 -9.36 -1.94
N LYS A 71 2.29 -9.11 -2.49
CA LYS A 71 3.48 -8.65 -1.76
C LYS A 71 4.15 -7.53 -2.55
N VAL A 72 4.50 -6.45 -1.88
CA VAL A 72 5.27 -5.34 -2.46
C VAL A 72 6.75 -5.52 -2.15
N GLN A 73 7.59 -5.33 -3.17
CA GLN A 73 9.05 -5.37 -3.07
C GLN A 73 9.65 -4.12 -3.72
N GLU A 74 10.74 -3.62 -3.14
CA GLU A 74 11.51 -2.53 -3.75
C GLU A 74 12.34 -3.05 -4.94
N LEU A 75 12.42 -2.25 -6.00
CA LEU A 75 13.29 -2.50 -7.14
C LEU A 75 14.41 -1.47 -7.18
N TYR A 76 15.65 -1.95 -7.11
CA TYR A 76 16.84 -1.12 -7.22
C TYR A 76 17.31 -0.91 -8.66
N SER A 77 16.90 -1.78 -9.59
CA SER A 77 17.16 -1.66 -11.02
C SER A 77 16.10 -2.43 -11.82
N LEU A 78 15.98 -2.08 -13.10
CA LEU A 78 15.07 -2.68 -14.09
C LEU A 78 15.78 -3.74 -14.96
N ASP A 79 16.95 -4.21 -14.53
CA ASP A 79 17.69 -5.28 -15.20
C ASP A 79 16.91 -6.60 -15.13
N ALA A 80 16.96 -7.38 -16.21
CA ALA A 80 16.22 -8.64 -16.33
C ALA A 80 16.52 -9.61 -15.18
N GLU A 81 17.77 -9.67 -14.73
CA GLU A 81 18.21 -10.53 -13.63
C GLU A 81 17.44 -10.22 -12.33
N ILE A 82 17.31 -8.93 -11.97
CA ILE A 82 16.59 -8.50 -10.76
C ILE A 82 15.10 -8.80 -10.90
N LEU A 83 14.54 -8.53 -12.07
CA LEU A 83 13.13 -8.76 -12.35
C LEU A 83 12.77 -10.26 -12.29
N ASP A 84 13.70 -11.15 -12.64
CA ASP A 84 13.50 -12.60 -12.60
C ASP A 84 13.48 -13.19 -11.19
N PHE A 85 14.16 -12.56 -10.22
CA PHE A 85 14.12 -12.97 -8.81
C PHE A 85 12.82 -12.57 -8.08
N LEU A 86 11.99 -11.72 -8.69
CA LEU A 86 10.72 -11.32 -8.09
C LEU A 86 9.74 -12.49 -8.00
N PRO A 87 8.95 -12.60 -6.91
CA PRO A 87 7.85 -13.56 -6.84
C PRO A 87 6.90 -13.39 -8.03
N LYS A 88 6.53 -14.50 -8.66
CA LYS A 88 5.71 -14.50 -9.87
C LYS A 88 4.28 -14.97 -9.57
N PRO A 89 3.27 -14.50 -10.32
CA PRO A 89 3.36 -13.42 -11.30
C PRO A 89 3.63 -12.04 -10.65
N VAL A 90 4.29 -11.15 -11.40
CA VAL A 90 4.32 -9.72 -11.07
C VAL A 90 3.04 -9.11 -11.63
N HIS A 91 2.23 -8.50 -10.77
CA HIS A 91 0.92 -7.93 -11.09
C HIS A 91 0.98 -6.46 -11.54
N GLY A 92 2.01 -5.72 -11.10
CA GLY A 92 2.21 -4.34 -11.53
C GLY A 92 3.50 -3.74 -10.99
N LEU A 93 3.92 -2.64 -11.60
CA LEU A 93 5.01 -1.80 -11.09
C LEU A 93 4.45 -0.45 -10.65
N VAL A 94 4.97 0.09 -9.57
CA VAL A 94 4.71 1.45 -9.12
C VAL A 94 5.98 2.26 -9.32
N PHE A 95 5.87 3.38 -10.01
CA PHE A 95 6.96 4.34 -10.21
C PHE A 95 6.65 5.64 -9.50
N LEU A 96 7.55 6.07 -8.63
CA LEU A 96 7.52 7.36 -7.94
C LEU A 96 8.60 8.27 -8.50
N PHE A 97 8.22 9.50 -8.82
CA PHE A 97 9.13 10.52 -9.33
C PHE A 97 8.72 11.92 -8.86
N GLU A 98 9.64 12.87 -8.93
CA GLU A 98 9.36 14.29 -8.68
C GLU A 98 8.50 14.88 -9.81
N TYR A 99 7.37 15.50 -9.44
CA TYR A 99 6.36 15.99 -10.36
C TYR A 99 6.42 17.51 -10.54
N GLU A 100 6.61 17.95 -11.78
CA GLU A 100 6.76 19.36 -12.15
C GLU A 100 5.42 20.11 -12.42
N GLY A 101 4.27 19.48 -12.27
CA GLY A 101 2.99 20.14 -12.56
C GLY A 101 2.74 20.33 -14.06
N GLU A 102 2.45 21.57 -14.47
CA GLU A 102 1.96 21.95 -15.81
C GLU A 102 2.96 21.69 -16.96
N ASN A 103 4.21 21.33 -16.65
CA ASN A 103 5.26 21.04 -17.65
C ASN A 103 5.33 19.57 -18.08
N GLU A 104 4.66 18.64 -17.38
CA GLU A 104 4.67 17.22 -17.77
C GLU A 104 3.84 17.03 -19.06
N PRO A 105 4.45 16.57 -20.16
CA PRO A 105 3.73 16.38 -21.41
C PRO A 105 2.71 15.26 -21.23
N SER A 106 1.42 15.61 -21.32
CA SER A 106 0.37 14.59 -21.50
C SER A 106 0.61 13.92 -22.85
N ASP A 107 0.91 12.63 -22.83
CA ASP A 107 0.97 11.84 -24.07
C ASP A 107 -0.38 11.94 -24.79
N GLY A 108 -0.37 12.53 -25.99
CA GLY A 108 -1.55 12.72 -26.82
C GLY A 108 -2.19 11.41 -27.29
N ASN A 109 -1.52 10.28 -27.09
CA ASN A 109 -1.99 8.94 -27.43
C ASN A 109 -2.85 8.29 -26.34
N ARG A 110 -3.17 8.99 -25.25
CA ARG A 110 -4.09 8.48 -24.22
C ARG A 110 -5.47 8.20 -24.80
N GLN A 111 -6.02 7.05 -24.44
CA GLN A 111 -7.25 6.51 -25.03
C GLN A 111 -8.36 6.37 -23.99
N ASP A 112 -9.62 6.26 -24.44
CA ASP A 112 -10.72 6.00 -23.51
C ASP A 112 -10.50 4.70 -22.73
N CYS A 113 -10.85 4.71 -21.44
CA CYS A 113 -10.67 3.57 -20.55
C CYS A 113 -11.51 2.38 -21.04
N PRO A 114 -10.89 1.25 -21.43
CA PRO A 114 -11.63 0.06 -21.83
C PRO A 114 -12.44 -0.52 -20.67
N ALA A 115 -13.54 -1.23 -20.98
CA ALA A 115 -14.41 -1.84 -19.98
C ALA A 115 -13.72 -2.92 -19.12
N HIS A 116 -12.67 -3.57 -19.65
CA HIS A 116 -11.90 -4.59 -18.95
C HIS A 116 -10.78 -4.01 -18.07
N LEU A 117 -10.53 -2.70 -18.13
CA LEU A 117 -9.48 -2.02 -17.39
C LEU A 117 -10.10 -1.22 -16.25
N TRP A 118 -9.68 -1.52 -15.02
CA TRP A 118 -10.01 -0.72 -13.86
C TRP A 118 -8.98 0.39 -13.71
N PHE A 119 -9.40 1.63 -13.89
CA PHE A 119 -8.56 2.81 -13.75
C PHE A 119 -9.34 3.88 -13.00
N ALA A 120 -8.74 4.42 -11.94
CA ALA A 120 -9.27 5.52 -11.14
C ALA A 120 -8.33 6.73 -11.23
N ASN A 121 -8.94 7.90 -11.42
CA ASN A 121 -8.24 9.16 -11.27
C ASN A 121 -8.03 9.48 -9.80
N GLN A 122 -6.98 10.23 -9.51
CA GLN A 122 -6.81 10.84 -8.20
C GLN A 122 -7.71 12.08 -8.10
N THR A 123 -8.63 12.08 -7.14
CA THR A 123 -9.57 13.18 -6.89
C THR A 123 -9.25 13.98 -5.63
N THR A 124 -8.30 13.49 -4.83
CA THR A 124 -7.93 14.05 -3.53
C THR A 124 -6.41 14.14 -3.40
N ALA A 125 -5.92 15.10 -2.61
CA ALA A 125 -4.49 15.25 -2.36
C ALA A 125 -3.96 14.05 -1.55
N ASN A 126 -2.66 13.77 -1.64
CA ASN A 126 -1.94 12.77 -0.84
C ASN A 126 -2.38 11.29 -1.00
N ALA A 127 -3.47 10.99 -1.71
CA ALA A 127 -3.90 9.62 -1.97
C ALA A 127 -3.17 8.92 -3.13
N CYS A 128 -2.15 9.55 -3.74
CA CYS A 128 -1.47 9.06 -4.94
C CYS A 128 -0.93 7.62 -4.77
N ALA A 129 -0.30 7.31 -3.64
CA ALA A 129 0.21 5.97 -3.32
C ALA A 129 -0.91 4.91 -3.34
N THR A 130 -2.04 5.20 -2.69
CA THR A 130 -3.19 4.29 -2.63
C THR A 130 -3.90 4.19 -3.99
N VAL A 131 -4.04 5.29 -4.73
CA VAL A 131 -4.60 5.26 -6.09
C VAL A 131 -3.76 4.37 -7.01
N ALA A 132 -2.42 4.47 -6.96
CA ALA A 132 -1.54 3.62 -7.73
C ALA A 132 -1.64 2.14 -7.32
N LEU A 133 -1.65 1.85 -6.01
CA LEU A 133 -1.87 0.50 -5.48
C LEU A 133 -3.19 -0.10 -5.98
N MET A 134 -4.28 0.66 -5.88
CA MET A 134 -5.63 0.24 -6.29
C MET A 134 -5.71 0.02 -7.80
N ASN A 135 -5.09 0.90 -8.60
CA ASN A 135 -4.98 0.74 -10.05
C ASN A 135 -4.23 -0.56 -10.44
N ILE A 136 -3.43 -1.16 -9.56
CA ILE A 136 -2.78 -2.45 -9.80
C ILE A 136 -3.66 -3.61 -9.31
N ILE A 137 -3.98 -3.66 -8.02
CA ILE A 137 -4.65 -4.83 -7.43
C ILE A 137 -6.08 -5.04 -7.98
N MET A 138 -6.73 -3.98 -8.46
CA MET A 138 -8.04 -4.08 -9.11
C MET A 138 -7.96 -4.69 -10.52
N ASN A 139 -6.78 -4.72 -11.15
CA ASN A 139 -6.57 -5.34 -12.46
C ASN A 139 -5.89 -6.71 -12.40
N ALA A 140 -5.38 -7.11 -11.24
CA ALA A 140 -4.72 -8.39 -11.05
C ALA A 140 -5.64 -9.59 -11.39
N GLN A 141 -5.05 -10.61 -12.01
CA GLN A 141 -5.72 -11.85 -12.37
C GLN A 141 -5.24 -12.98 -11.45
N GLY A 142 -6.16 -13.80 -10.94
CA GLY A 142 -5.82 -14.99 -10.15
C GLY A 142 -5.37 -14.71 -8.70
N ALA A 143 -5.40 -13.46 -8.24
CA ALA A 143 -5.18 -13.09 -6.85
C ALA A 143 -6.49 -12.55 -6.24
N GLY A 144 -6.81 -13.01 -5.03
CA GLY A 144 -8.03 -12.68 -4.32
C GLY A 144 -7.98 -11.29 -3.69
N LEU A 145 -9.13 -10.63 -3.68
CA LEU A 145 -9.40 -9.44 -2.87
C LEU A 145 -10.35 -9.83 -1.73
N GLY A 146 -10.13 -9.26 -0.55
CA GLY A 146 -11.07 -9.39 0.57
C GLY A 146 -12.46 -8.87 0.21
N ALA A 147 -13.48 -9.30 0.96
CA ALA A 147 -14.89 -9.03 0.65
C ALA A 147 -15.19 -7.55 0.41
N GLN A 148 -14.69 -6.64 1.26
CA GLN A 148 -14.92 -5.20 1.13
C GLN A 148 -14.31 -4.62 -0.16
N LEU A 149 -13.08 -5.02 -0.51
CA LEU A 149 -12.44 -4.59 -1.76
C LEU A 149 -13.11 -5.21 -2.99
N GLN A 150 -13.58 -6.46 -2.89
CA GLN A 150 -14.30 -7.10 -3.97
C GLN A 150 -15.65 -6.41 -4.22
N ASP A 151 -16.39 -6.05 -3.17
CA ASP A 151 -17.63 -5.29 -3.27
C ASP A 151 -17.39 -3.88 -3.84
N PHE A 152 -16.30 -3.23 -3.42
CA PHE A 152 -15.88 -1.96 -3.99
C PHE A 152 -15.54 -2.07 -5.49
N LYS A 153 -14.80 -3.11 -5.89
CA LYS A 153 -14.50 -3.38 -7.31
C LYS A 153 -15.78 -3.60 -8.12
N ASN A 154 -16.68 -4.44 -7.61
CA ASN A 154 -17.94 -4.78 -8.27
C ASN A 154 -18.86 -3.55 -8.45
N SER A 155 -18.92 -2.67 -7.46
CA SER A 155 -19.73 -1.44 -7.52
C SER A 155 -19.13 -0.34 -8.40
N THR A 156 -17.82 -0.33 -8.63
CA THR A 156 -17.12 0.74 -9.36
C THR A 156 -16.71 0.38 -10.79
N VAL A 157 -16.70 -0.90 -11.16
CA VAL A 157 -16.22 -1.36 -12.50
C VAL A 157 -16.97 -0.69 -13.66
N GLY A 158 -18.27 -0.41 -13.51
CA GLY A 158 -19.09 0.23 -14.55
C GLY A 158 -18.96 1.76 -14.62
N LEU A 159 -18.24 2.39 -13.69
CA LEU A 159 -18.14 3.84 -13.59
C LEU A 159 -16.98 4.40 -14.44
N PRO A 160 -17.06 5.66 -14.91
CA PRO A 160 -15.92 6.34 -15.51
C PRO A 160 -14.78 6.58 -14.50
N PRO A 161 -13.51 6.68 -14.95
CA PRO A 161 -12.35 6.82 -14.06
C PRO A 161 -12.41 7.95 -13.01
N PRO A 162 -12.93 9.17 -13.32
CA PRO A 162 -13.09 10.21 -12.30
C PRO A 162 -14.06 9.83 -11.18
N TYR A 163 -15.14 9.11 -11.51
CA TYR A 163 -16.09 8.63 -10.51
C TYR A 163 -15.48 7.51 -9.68
N ARG A 164 -14.73 6.58 -10.25
CA ARG A 164 -14.01 5.56 -9.47
C ARG A 164 -13.07 6.21 -8.45
N GLY A 165 -12.38 7.29 -8.83
CA GLY A 165 -11.57 8.12 -7.93
C GLY A 165 -12.38 8.74 -6.80
N HIS A 166 -13.52 9.36 -7.12
CA HIS A 166 -14.42 9.94 -6.13
C HIS A 166 -14.93 8.90 -5.12
N PHE A 167 -15.38 7.74 -5.59
CA PHE A 167 -15.82 6.65 -4.71
C PHE A 167 -14.67 6.08 -3.86
N LEU A 168 -13.42 6.15 -4.35
CA LEU A 168 -12.24 5.78 -3.57
C LEU A 168 -11.97 6.79 -2.45
N ASP A 169 -12.09 8.09 -2.73
CA ASP A 169 -11.94 9.17 -1.76
C ASP A 169 -13.01 9.12 -0.64
N GLU A 170 -14.25 8.77 -1.00
CA GLU A 170 -15.36 8.59 -0.05
C GLU A 170 -15.30 7.25 0.72
N ASN A 171 -14.36 6.37 0.42
CA ASN A 171 -14.27 5.07 1.07
C ASN A 171 -13.53 5.16 2.40
N ASP A 172 -14.28 5.28 3.50
CA ASP A 172 -13.75 5.34 4.87
C ASP A 172 -12.84 4.16 5.21
N PHE A 173 -13.17 2.96 4.74
CA PHE A 173 -12.34 1.78 4.98
C PHE A 173 -10.96 1.95 4.33
N VAL A 174 -10.90 2.29 3.04
CA VAL A 174 -9.62 2.47 2.33
C VAL A 174 -8.83 3.66 2.91
N ARG A 175 -9.50 4.78 3.19
CA ARG A 175 -8.86 5.96 3.81
C ARG A 175 -8.31 5.62 5.20
N SER A 176 -9.07 4.88 6.02
CA SER A 176 -8.60 4.48 7.35
C SER A 176 -7.38 3.57 7.30
N VAL A 177 -7.29 2.67 6.31
CA VAL A 177 -6.11 1.81 6.10
C VAL A 177 -4.91 2.61 5.58
N HIS A 178 -5.13 3.53 4.65
CA HIS A 178 -4.09 4.45 4.18
C HIS A 178 -3.50 5.27 5.35
N ASN A 179 -4.35 5.84 6.19
CA ASN A 179 -3.92 6.60 7.37
C ASN A 179 -3.41 5.70 8.50
N SER A 180 -3.66 4.38 8.46
CA SER A 180 -3.26 3.49 9.55
C SER A 180 -1.74 3.36 9.64
N VAL A 181 -1.02 3.52 8.53
CA VAL A 181 0.46 3.44 8.48
C VAL A 181 1.15 4.77 8.81
N ALA A 182 0.40 5.88 8.90
CA ALA A 182 0.91 7.19 9.29
C ALA A 182 0.98 7.35 10.82
N ARG A 183 1.83 8.28 11.29
CA ARG A 183 1.90 8.65 12.72
C ARG A 183 0.92 9.78 13.01
N ARG A 184 0.51 9.93 14.28
CA ARG A 184 -0.34 11.05 14.72
C ARG A 184 0.24 12.41 14.32
N ILE A 185 1.56 12.59 14.43
CA ILE A 185 2.22 13.83 14.05
C ILE A 185 2.09 14.13 12.55
N ASP A 186 2.02 13.10 11.70
CA ASP A 186 1.86 13.26 10.25
C ASP A 186 0.44 13.75 9.92
N LEU A 187 -0.59 13.21 10.60
CA LEU A 187 -1.97 13.69 10.48
C LEU A 187 -2.09 15.16 10.92
N LEU A 188 -1.53 15.49 12.09
CA LEU A 188 -1.56 16.86 12.61
C LEU A 188 -0.78 17.84 11.73
N ALA A 189 0.35 17.40 11.16
CA ALA A 189 1.12 18.20 10.22
C ALA A 189 0.31 18.51 8.95
N GLU A 190 -0.50 17.55 8.49
CA GLU A 190 -1.37 17.78 7.34
C GLU A 190 -2.54 18.71 7.64
N ASP A 191 -3.19 18.55 8.79
CA ASP A 191 -4.22 19.50 9.21
C ASP A 191 -3.67 20.93 9.30
N LEU A 192 -2.48 21.09 9.88
CA LEU A 192 -1.80 22.38 9.95
C LEU A 192 -1.50 22.94 8.55
N THR A 193 -1.08 22.09 7.62
CA THR A 193 -0.78 22.48 6.24
C THR A 193 -2.05 22.92 5.51
N LEU A 194 -3.15 22.19 5.67
CA LEU A 194 -4.45 22.53 5.13
C LEU A 194 -4.99 23.85 5.71
N ASP A 195 -4.87 24.04 7.03
CA ASP A 195 -5.27 25.28 7.70
C ASP A 195 -4.47 26.48 7.20
N ASN A 196 -3.15 26.32 7.05
CA ASN A 196 -2.30 27.36 6.47
C ASN A 196 -2.71 27.72 5.03
N LYS A 197 -2.95 26.70 4.19
CA LYS A 197 -3.44 26.88 2.81
C LYS A 197 -4.82 27.58 2.80
N TYR A 198 -5.72 27.22 3.71
CA TYR A 198 -7.02 27.85 3.86
C TYR A 198 -6.90 29.32 4.28
N GLU A 199 -6.11 29.63 5.31
CA GLU A 199 -5.84 31.00 5.74
C GLU A 199 -5.26 31.87 4.62
N GLU A 200 -4.28 31.35 3.87
CA GLU A 200 -3.71 32.03 2.72
C GLU A 200 -4.78 32.32 1.66
N SER A 201 -5.65 31.35 1.37
CA SER A 201 -6.74 31.53 0.41
C SER A 201 -7.68 32.67 0.82
N LEU A 202 -7.99 32.79 2.12
CA LEU A 202 -8.79 33.88 2.68
C LEU A 202 -8.07 35.22 2.56
N LYS A 203 -6.76 35.26 2.83
CA LYS A 203 -5.92 36.46 2.67
C LYS A 203 -5.89 36.90 1.20
N ARG A 204 -5.73 35.97 0.25
CA ARG A 204 -5.78 36.22 -1.22
C ARG A 204 -7.14 36.73 -1.68
N ARG A 205 -8.25 36.12 -1.24
CA ARG A 205 -9.62 36.59 -1.53
C ARG A 205 -9.88 38.00 -1.01
N LYS A 206 -9.39 38.33 0.19
CA LYS A 206 -9.50 39.68 0.77
C LYS A 206 -8.62 40.71 0.03
N ALA A 207 -7.47 40.29 -0.49
CA ALA A 207 -6.58 41.14 -1.29
C ALA A 207 -7.11 41.40 -2.71
N GLN A 208 -7.70 40.40 -3.38
CA GLN A 208 -8.36 40.55 -4.69
C GLN A 208 -9.56 41.51 -4.66
N LYS A 209 -10.26 41.62 -3.52
CA LYS A 209 -11.31 42.65 -3.32
C LYS A 209 -10.75 44.08 -3.19
N LYS A 210 -9.43 44.29 -3.11
CA LYS A 210 -8.79 45.60 -2.88
C LYS A 210 -7.78 46.05 -3.95
N SER A 211 -7.40 45.21 -4.91
CA SER A 211 -6.59 45.67 -6.05
C SER A 211 -6.80 44.84 -7.32
N SER A 212 -7.05 45.53 -8.44
CA SER A 212 -7.11 44.96 -9.80
C SER A 212 -5.71 44.90 -10.43
N ARG A 213 -4.72 44.31 -9.76
CA ARG A 213 -3.36 44.18 -10.33
C ARG A 213 -2.80 42.78 -10.14
N SER A 214 -2.58 42.11 -11.27
CA SER A 214 -1.93 40.81 -11.44
C SER A 214 -0.60 40.75 -10.67
N SER A 215 -0.58 40.03 -9.56
CA SER A 215 0.66 39.61 -8.91
C SER A 215 1.08 38.23 -9.43
N ARG A 216 2.29 38.16 -9.98
CA ARG A 216 2.99 36.94 -10.39
C ARG A 216 2.91 35.88 -9.27
N LYS A 217 2.42 34.68 -9.61
CA LYS A 217 2.38 33.50 -8.74
C LYS A 217 3.80 33.25 -8.20
N LYS A 218 3.98 33.30 -6.88
CA LYS A 218 5.18 32.78 -6.23
C LYS A 218 5.03 31.27 -6.24
N VAL A 219 5.92 30.57 -6.93
CA VAL A 219 5.96 29.10 -6.96
C VAL A 219 6.25 28.64 -5.52
N ASN A 220 5.34 27.86 -4.95
CA ASN A 220 5.61 27.17 -3.69
C ASN A 220 6.59 26.05 -4.02
N THR A 221 7.77 26.06 -3.42
CA THR A 221 8.79 25.02 -3.55
C THR A 221 8.45 23.85 -2.62
N GLU A 222 7.25 23.29 -2.77
CA GLU A 222 6.95 21.94 -2.27
C GLU A 222 7.24 21.01 -3.44
N THR A 223 8.35 20.27 -3.33
CA THR A 223 8.67 19.17 -4.24
C THR A 223 7.58 18.13 -4.08
N ASN A 224 6.67 18.03 -5.05
CA ASN A 224 5.58 17.05 -5.01
C ASN A 224 6.04 15.78 -5.70
N TYR A 225 5.99 14.65 -5.02
CA TYR A 225 6.22 13.36 -5.65
C TYR A 225 4.91 12.78 -6.18
N HIS A 226 4.96 12.02 -7.28
CA HIS A 226 3.79 11.42 -7.90
C HIS A 226 3.98 9.94 -8.23
N TYR A 227 2.94 9.15 -7.96
CA TYR A 227 2.92 7.70 -8.19
C TYR A 227 2.19 7.38 -9.50
N ILE A 228 2.81 6.55 -10.33
CA ILE A 228 2.22 5.97 -11.55
C ILE A 228 2.25 4.46 -11.44
N ALA A 229 1.16 3.81 -11.85
CA ALA A 229 1.07 2.37 -11.92
C ALA A 229 1.26 1.84 -13.36
N TYR A 230 1.96 0.72 -13.51
CA TYR A 230 2.09 -0.02 -14.76
C TYR A 230 1.51 -1.43 -14.58
N VAL A 231 0.60 -1.84 -15.48
CA VAL A 231 -0.11 -3.12 -15.36
C VAL A 231 -0.22 -3.89 -16.68
N PRO A 232 -0.09 -5.24 -16.67
CA PRO A 232 -0.47 -6.09 -17.78
C PRO A 232 -1.96 -6.44 -17.72
N VAL A 233 -2.75 -6.01 -18.71
CA VAL A 233 -4.18 -6.35 -18.79
C VAL A 233 -4.55 -6.70 -20.22
N ASN A 234 -5.19 -7.87 -20.38
CA ASN A 234 -5.70 -8.36 -21.66
C ASN A 234 -4.67 -8.35 -22.81
N GLY A 235 -3.44 -8.79 -22.52
CA GLY A 235 -2.37 -8.87 -23.53
C GLY A 235 -1.78 -7.51 -23.91
N GLN A 236 -2.10 -6.44 -23.18
CA GLN A 236 -1.54 -5.09 -23.36
C GLN A 236 -0.88 -4.61 -22.06
N VAL A 237 0.08 -3.69 -22.19
CA VAL A 237 0.71 -3.01 -21.06
C VAL A 237 0.15 -1.59 -20.96
N TRP A 238 -0.25 -1.20 -19.76
CA TRP A 238 -0.89 0.08 -19.49
C TRP A 238 -0.11 0.91 -18.49
N GLU A 239 -0.02 2.21 -18.73
CA GLU A 239 0.36 3.22 -17.75
C GLU A 239 -0.92 3.89 -17.21
N LEU A 240 -1.09 3.80 -15.89
CA LEU A 240 -2.23 4.29 -15.11
C LEU A 240 -1.76 5.41 -14.19
N ASP A 241 -1.82 6.62 -14.70
CA ASP A 241 -1.46 7.85 -13.99
C ASP A 241 -2.74 8.52 -13.45
N GLY A 242 -2.88 8.62 -12.12
CA GLY A 242 -4.05 9.18 -11.47
C GLY A 242 -4.34 10.65 -11.83
N PHE A 243 -3.33 11.44 -12.18
CA PHE A 243 -3.50 12.84 -12.59
C PHE A 243 -3.96 13.00 -14.04
N GLN A 244 -3.92 11.93 -14.83
CA GLN A 244 -4.26 11.97 -16.25
C GLN A 244 -5.69 11.50 -16.46
N LEU A 245 -6.48 12.24 -17.22
CA LEU A 245 -7.90 11.93 -17.44
C LEU A 245 -8.14 10.52 -18.01
N LYS A 246 -7.15 9.98 -18.73
CA LYS A 246 -7.25 8.76 -19.53
C LYS A 246 -6.01 7.88 -19.34
N PRO A 247 -6.17 6.54 -19.35
CA PRO A 247 -5.03 5.63 -19.31
C PRO A 247 -4.23 5.71 -20.61
N LEU A 248 -2.96 5.30 -20.56
CA LEU A 248 -2.08 5.20 -21.72
C LEU A 248 -1.79 3.73 -22.01
N CYS A 249 -2.09 3.27 -23.22
CA CYS A 249 -1.70 1.94 -23.68
C CYS A 249 -0.27 2.03 -24.25
N LEU A 250 0.67 1.31 -23.65
CA LEU A 250 2.06 1.26 -24.08
C LEU A 250 2.28 0.27 -25.24
N GLY A 251 1.35 -0.67 -25.43
CA GLY A 251 1.36 -1.62 -26.53
C GLY A 251 1.11 -3.07 -26.09
N PRO A 252 1.17 -4.02 -27.05
CA PRO A 252 0.97 -5.43 -26.78
C PRO A 252 2.11 -6.04 -25.95
N ILE A 253 1.80 -7.06 -25.17
CA ILE A 253 2.80 -7.87 -24.45
C ILE A 253 3.56 -8.72 -25.48
N SER A 254 4.81 -8.37 -25.75
CA SER A 254 5.73 -9.12 -26.61
C SER A 254 6.78 -9.84 -25.78
N GLY A 255 6.46 -11.05 -25.29
CA GLY A 255 7.32 -11.77 -24.36
C GLY A 255 6.99 -11.42 -22.90
N SER A 256 7.86 -10.68 -22.22
CA SER A 256 7.62 -10.20 -20.86
C SER A 256 7.05 -8.79 -20.87
N TRP A 257 5.90 -8.58 -20.24
CA TRP A 257 5.30 -7.24 -20.11
C TRP A 257 6.20 -6.27 -19.32
N LEU A 258 7.08 -6.80 -18.46
CA LEU A 258 8.04 -6.02 -17.69
C LEU A 258 9.04 -5.32 -18.59
N GLU A 259 9.43 -5.89 -19.73
CA GLU A 259 10.36 -5.23 -20.66
C GLU A 259 9.75 -3.96 -21.25
N THR A 260 8.48 -4.03 -21.64
CA THR A 260 7.73 -2.88 -22.16
C THR A 260 7.57 -1.79 -21.11
N ALA A 261 7.19 -2.17 -19.87
CA ALA A 261 7.05 -1.24 -18.76
C ALA A 261 8.41 -0.61 -18.38
N SER A 262 9.47 -1.42 -18.26
CA SER A 262 10.83 -0.96 -17.97
C SER A 262 11.34 0.03 -19.00
N THR A 263 11.09 -0.22 -20.28
CA THR A 263 11.45 0.70 -21.37
C THR A 263 10.76 2.06 -21.19
N ALA A 264 9.45 2.06 -20.94
CA ALA A 264 8.69 3.29 -20.73
C ALA A 264 9.16 4.07 -19.49
N ILE A 265 9.46 3.37 -18.39
CA ILE A 265 10.00 3.97 -17.16
C ILE A 265 11.39 4.57 -17.42
N GLN A 266 12.29 3.84 -18.07
CA GLN A 266 13.63 4.33 -18.40
C GLN A 266 13.60 5.54 -19.33
N GLU A 267 12.69 5.59 -20.31
CA GLU A 267 12.49 6.76 -21.14
C GLU A 267 12.01 7.97 -20.35
N ARG A 268 11.12 7.77 -19.36
CA ARG A 268 10.67 8.82 -18.45
C ARG A 268 11.81 9.32 -17.57
N MET A 269 12.60 8.42 -16.98
CA MET A 269 13.81 8.77 -16.21
C MET A 269 14.81 9.58 -17.05
N LYS A 270 15.00 9.22 -18.33
CA LYS A 270 15.88 9.96 -19.25
C LYS A 270 15.34 11.36 -19.58
N ARG A 271 14.03 11.50 -19.74
CA ARG A 271 13.37 12.80 -19.98
C ARG A 271 13.52 13.73 -18.77
N ASN A 272 13.50 13.16 -17.57
CA ASN A 272 13.56 13.89 -16.31
C ASN A 272 14.97 13.84 -15.70
N SER A 273 16.03 13.82 -16.52
CA SER A 273 17.43 13.61 -16.07
C SER A 273 17.97 14.67 -15.11
N GLU A 274 17.27 15.79 -14.94
CA GLU A 274 17.60 16.81 -13.95
C GLU A 274 17.26 16.38 -12.51
N TYR A 275 16.39 15.36 -12.36
CA TYR A 275 15.97 14.81 -11.08
C TYR A 275 16.71 13.53 -10.75
N SER A 276 17.17 13.44 -9.50
CA SER A 276 17.94 12.29 -8.99
C SER A 276 17.12 11.31 -8.16
N SER A 277 15.91 11.68 -7.74
CA SER A 277 15.13 10.95 -6.74
C SER A 277 13.95 10.21 -7.38
N TYR A 278 14.05 8.88 -7.43
CA TYR A 278 12.99 7.99 -7.89
C TYR A 278 12.87 6.80 -6.94
N SER A 279 11.68 6.21 -6.89
CA SER A 279 11.46 4.91 -6.25
C SER A 279 10.68 4.00 -7.19
N LEU A 280 11.01 2.72 -7.17
CA LEU A 280 10.34 1.68 -7.94
C LEU A 280 9.92 0.57 -6.99
N LEU A 281 8.65 0.19 -7.06
CA LEU A 281 8.10 -0.93 -6.32
C LEU A 281 7.47 -1.92 -7.29
N ALA A 282 7.61 -3.22 -7.01
CA ALA A 282 6.90 -4.29 -7.70
C ALA A 282 5.82 -4.84 -6.79
N ILE A 283 4.61 -5.00 -7.34
CA ILE A 283 3.52 -5.73 -6.68
C ILE A 283 3.49 -7.12 -7.27
N CYS A 284 3.86 -8.10 -6.46
CA CYS A 284 4.06 -9.49 -6.82
C CYS A 284 3.03 -10.39 -6.16
N GLN A 285 2.91 -11.63 -6.63
CA GLN A 285 2.17 -12.67 -5.91
C GLN A 285 2.85 -12.94 -4.56
N SER A 286 2.06 -13.04 -3.50
CA SER A 286 2.53 -13.43 -2.18
C SER A 286 3.06 -14.87 -2.21
N PRO A 287 4.26 -15.15 -1.66
CA PRO A 287 4.76 -16.52 -1.53
C PRO A 287 3.83 -17.40 -0.70
N LEU A 288 3.08 -16.83 0.26
CA LEU A 288 2.06 -17.56 1.03
C LEU A 288 1.00 -18.19 0.14
N TYR A 289 0.56 -17.48 -0.91
CA TYR A 289 -0.42 -17.98 -1.85
C TYR A 289 0.13 -19.18 -2.64
N ALA A 290 1.36 -19.08 -3.15
CA ALA A 290 2.01 -20.15 -3.90
C ALA A 290 2.23 -21.40 -3.02
N LEU A 291 2.80 -21.22 -1.82
CA LEU A 291 3.04 -22.29 -0.86
C LEU A 291 1.74 -22.99 -0.43
N SER A 292 0.67 -22.23 -0.18
CA SER A 292 -0.65 -22.78 0.14
C SER A 292 -1.21 -23.62 -1.02
N GLY A 293 -1.12 -23.12 -2.26
CA GLY A 293 -1.59 -23.84 -3.45
C GLY A 293 -0.79 -25.13 -3.75
N GLU A 294 0.53 -25.09 -3.59
CA GLU A 294 1.40 -26.26 -3.73
C GLU A 294 1.09 -27.30 -2.64
N LEU A 295 0.92 -26.86 -1.39
CA LEU A 295 0.55 -27.74 -0.28
C LEU A 295 -0.83 -28.38 -0.51
N ALA A 296 -1.82 -27.61 -0.96
CA ALA A 296 -3.14 -28.13 -1.31
C ALA A 296 -3.07 -29.21 -2.39
N THR A 297 -2.23 -29.00 -3.40
CA THR A 297 -2.00 -29.97 -4.48
C THR A 297 -1.36 -31.26 -3.95
N SER A 298 -0.33 -31.15 -3.11
CA SER A 298 0.32 -32.31 -2.48
C SER A 298 -0.64 -33.08 -1.57
N LEU A 299 -1.48 -32.38 -0.81
CA LEU A 299 -2.53 -32.98 0.04
C LEU A 299 -3.61 -33.69 -0.79
N ALA A 300 -4.03 -33.13 -1.92
CA ALA A 300 -4.99 -33.76 -2.83
C ALA A 300 -4.43 -35.08 -3.39
N CYS A 301 -3.18 -35.06 -3.86
CA CYS A 301 -2.47 -36.27 -4.31
C CYS A 301 -2.39 -37.33 -3.21
N SER A 302 -2.01 -36.92 -1.99
CA SER A 302 -1.93 -37.82 -0.83
C SER A 302 -3.29 -38.42 -0.46
N HIS A 303 -4.36 -37.62 -0.54
CA HIS A 303 -5.72 -38.09 -0.28
C HIS A 303 -6.16 -39.17 -1.28
N VAL A 304 -5.88 -38.98 -2.57
CA VAL A 304 -6.20 -39.99 -3.59
C VAL A 304 -5.46 -41.31 -3.35
N LEU A 305 -4.18 -41.26 -2.96
CA LEU A 305 -3.46 -42.49 -2.60
C LEU A 305 -4.06 -43.16 -1.35
N HIS A 306 -4.43 -42.37 -0.34
CA HIS A 306 -5.07 -42.90 0.86
C HIS A 306 -6.40 -43.61 0.54
N GLU A 307 -7.25 -43.01 -0.29
CA GLU A 307 -8.52 -43.61 -0.70
C GLU A 307 -8.32 -44.94 -1.45
N LEU A 308 -7.30 -45.03 -2.30
CA LEU A 308 -7.04 -46.22 -3.10
C LEU A 308 -6.38 -47.36 -2.31
N PHE A 309 -5.55 -47.04 -1.32
CA PHE A 309 -4.67 -48.03 -0.66
C PHE A 309 -4.91 -48.22 0.83
N SER A 310 -5.75 -47.42 1.50
CA SER A 310 -6.02 -47.54 2.95
C SER A 310 -6.58 -48.90 3.39
N GLY A 311 -7.22 -49.65 2.49
CA GLY A 311 -7.67 -51.01 2.73
C GLY A 311 -6.56 -52.08 2.69
N ASN A 312 -5.35 -51.72 2.27
CA ASN A 312 -4.21 -52.65 2.20
C ASN A 312 -3.49 -52.72 3.55
N THR A 313 -3.20 -53.94 4.03
CA THR A 313 -2.44 -54.17 5.26
C THR A 313 -1.03 -53.58 5.26
N THR A 314 -0.43 -53.34 4.10
CA THR A 314 0.90 -52.72 3.98
C THR A 314 0.85 -51.19 3.99
N TRP A 315 -0.34 -50.58 3.91
CA TRP A 315 -0.51 -49.14 3.94
C TRP A 315 -0.43 -48.61 5.36
N ILE A 316 0.61 -47.83 5.64
CA ILE A 316 0.89 -47.28 6.98
C ILE A 316 0.83 -45.76 7.04
N VAL A 317 0.61 -45.10 5.89
CA VAL A 317 0.56 -43.64 5.82
C VAL A 317 -0.80 -43.16 6.29
N ALA A 318 -0.78 -42.26 7.28
CA ALA A 318 -1.98 -41.68 7.85
C ALA A 318 -2.79 -40.90 6.81
N ASP A 319 -4.09 -40.81 7.04
CA ASP A 319 -4.97 -39.92 6.27
C ASP A 319 -4.43 -38.47 6.36
N PRO A 320 -4.20 -37.78 5.24
CA PRO A 320 -3.74 -36.39 5.25
C PRO A 320 -4.67 -35.48 6.07
N PHE A 321 -5.98 -35.71 6.07
CA PHE A 321 -6.95 -34.90 6.82
C PHE A 321 -7.00 -35.23 8.31
N LYS A 322 -6.40 -36.34 8.75
CA LYS A 322 -6.13 -36.57 10.18
C LYS A 322 -4.86 -35.85 10.63
N THR A 323 -3.91 -35.66 9.72
CA THR A 323 -2.63 -35.01 10.03
C THR A 323 -2.71 -33.49 9.92
N PHE A 324 -3.55 -33.00 9.00
CA PHE A 324 -3.94 -31.62 8.86
C PHE A 324 -5.42 -31.48 9.26
N SER A 325 -5.65 -31.12 10.52
CA SER A 325 -7.00 -30.81 11.01
C SER A 325 -7.62 -29.64 10.25
N GLU A 326 -8.94 -29.51 10.28
CA GLU A 326 -9.64 -28.38 9.64
C GLU A 326 -9.14 -27.02 10.15
N GLU A 327 -8.85 -26.91 11.45
CA GLU A 327 -8.28 -25.71 12.06
C GLU A 327 -6.90 -25.37 11.47
N ARG A 328 -6.06 -26.39 11.28
CA ARG A 328 -4.71 -26.23 10.69
C ARG A 328 -4.79 -25.85 9.21
N LEU A 329 -5.71 -26.47 8.47
CA LEU A 329 -5.97 -26.11 7.06
C LEU A 329 -6.47 -24.66 6.94
N ALA A 330 -7.35 -24.22 7.84
CA ALA A 330 -7.84 -22.85 7.84
C ALA A 330 -6.72 -21.81 8.06
N GLN A 331 -5.73 -22.10 8.91
CA GLN A 331 -4.54 -21.24 9.10
C GLN A 331 -3.69 -21.11 7.83
N LEU A 332 -3.76 -22.11 6.96
CA LEU A 332 -3.07 -22.16 5.67
C LEU A 332 -3.94 -21.62 4.52
N ASN A 333 -5.11 -21.04 4.83
CA ASN A 333 -6.14 -20.62 3.87
C ASN A 333 -6.67 -21.75 2.98
N LEU A 334 -6.75 -22.98 3.50
CA LEU A 334 -7.23 -24.17 2.80
C LEU A 334 -8.51 -24.72 3.43
N THR A 335 -9.29 -25.45 2.62
CA THR A 335 -10.47 -26.20 3.07
C THR A 335 -10.39 -27.64 2.57
N PRO A 336 -10.91 -28.62 3.34
CA PRO A 336 -10.97 -30.00 2.88
C PRO A 336 -11.71 -30.16 1.54
N GLU A 337 -12.83 -29.46 1.36
CA GLU A 337 -13.60 -29.47 0.13
C GLU A 337 -12.81 -28.91 -1.04
N GLY A 338 -12.11 -27.79 -0.83
CA GLY A 338 -11.24 -27.17 -1.82
C GLY A 338 -10.15 -28.14 -2.29
N ILE A 339 -9.45 -28.78 -1.35
CA ILE A 339 -8.40 -29.78 -1.65
C ILE A 339 -8.97 -30.97 -2.44
N LYS A 340 -10.12 -31.50 -2.02
CA LYS A 340 -10.75 -32.66 -2.71
C LYS A 340 -11.23 -32.34 -4.12
N SER A 341 -11.58 -31.07 -4.38
CA SER A 341 -12.04 -30.63 -5.71
C SER A 341 -10.92 -30.28 -6.68
N LEU A 342 -9.67 -30.30 -6.21
CA LEU A 342 -8.52 -29.80 -6.95
C LEU A 342 -8.14 -30.74 -8.12
N GLN A 343 -7.81 -30.15 -9.27
CA GLN A 343 -7.34 -30.94 -10.41
C GLN A 343 -5.91 -31.44 -10.17
N LEU A 344 -5.75 -32.76 -10.19
CA LEU A 344 -4.45 -33.38 -9.92
C LEU A 344 -3.43 -33.07 -11.03
N PRO A 345 -2.14 -32.92 -10.69
CA PRO A 345 -1.08 -32.74 -11.67
C PRO A 345 -1.04 -33.90 -12.68
N ALA A 346 -0.89 -33.57 -13.96
CA ALA A 346 -0.81 -34.59 -15.02
C ALA A 346 0.35 -35.57 -14.81
N SER A 347 1.47 -35.10 -14.24
CA SER A 347 2.63 -35.92 -13.87
C SER A 347 2.27 -36.97 -12.80
N PHE A 348 1.49 -36.59 -11.80
CA PHE A 348 1.02 -37.47 -10.74
C PHE A 348 0.07 -38.54 -11.30
N VAL A 349 -0.93 -38.12 -12.10
CA VAL A 349 -1.87 -39.04 -12.76
C VAL A 349 -1.14 -40.02 -13.69
N ALA A 350 -0.16 -39.53 -14.45
CA ALA A 350 0.65 -40.38 -15.33
C ALA A 350 1.46 -41.41 -14.54
N LYS A 351 2.05 -41.02 -13.40
CA LYS A 351 2.80 -41.92 -12.51
C LYS A 351 1.90 -43.04 -11.95
N MET A 352 0.69 -42.68 -11.49
CA MET A 352 -0.30 -43.65 -11.00
C MET A 352 -0.82 -44.60 -12.08
N SER A 353 -0.79 -44.19 -13.35
CA SER A 353 -1.30 -44.98 -14.47
C SER A 353 -0.27 -45.99 -15.01
N GLN A 354 0.94 -46.04 -14.43
CA GLN A 354 1.97 -46.98 -14.88
C GLN A 354 1.61 -48.42 -14.52
N PRO A 355 1.89 -49.42 -15.39
CA PRO A 355 1.49 -50.81 -15.16
C PRO A 355 2.11 -51.46 -13.91
N ASP A 356 3.27 -50.97 -13.49
CA ASP A 356 4.03 -51.39 -12.31
C ASP A 356 3.69 -50.58 -11.05
N PHE A 357 2.74 -49.64 -11.12
CA PHE A 357 2.32 -48.85 -9.97
C PHE A 357 1.46 -49.70 -9.02
N GLY A 358 2.12 -50.30 -8.02
CA GLY A 358 1.51 -51.13 -6.99
C GLY A 358 1.53 -50.47 -5.62
N SER A 359 1.32 -51.29 -4.58
CA SER A 359 1.25 -50.82 -3.20
C SER A 359 2.59 -50.32 -2.65
N THR A 360 3.72 -50.84 -3.15
CA THR A 360 5.06 -50.41 -2.72
C THR A 360 5.39 -49.04 -3.28
N GLU A 361 5.09 -48.82 -4.56
CA GLU A 361 5.30 -47.58 -5.29
C GLU A 361 4.39 -46.48 -4.75
N ALA A 362 3.12 -46.81 -4.47
CA ALA A 362 2.18 -45.91 -3.81
C ALA A 362 2.65 -45.51 -2.41
N LEU A 363 3.17 -46.44 -1.63
CA LEU A 363 3.70 -46.15 -0.29
C LEU A 363 4.93 -45.24 -0.36
N SER A 364 5.86 -45.49 -1.29
CA SER A 364 7.01 -44.59 -1.49
C SER A 364 6.56 -43.19 -1.88
N LEU A 365 5.65 -43.07 -2.85
CA LEU A 365 5.15 -41.78 -3.31
C LEU A 365 4.42 -41.02 -2.19
N ALA A 366 3.68 -41.73 -1.34
CA ALA A 366 2.98 -41.12 -0.21
C ALA A 366 3.95 -40.58 0.85
N TRP A 367 5.09 -41.24 1.08
CA TRP A 367 6.14 -40.70 1.95
C TRP A 367 6.85 -39.50 1.32
N ASP A 368 7.10 -39.53 0.02
CA ASP A 368 7.67 -38.37 -0.71
C ASP A 368 6.75 -37.15 -0.58
N LEU A 369 5.45 -37.34 -0.83
CA LEU A 369 4.42 -36.29 -0.65
C LEU A 369 4.36 -35.82 0.81
N ARG A 370 4.52 -36.71 1.79
CA ARG A 370 4.52 -36.32 3.20
C ARG A 370 5.71 -35.40 3.54
N MET A 371 6.90 -35.74 3.06
CA MET A 371 8.10 -34.92 3.26
C MET A 371 7.98 -33.57 2.56
N GLU A 372 7.40 -33.55 1.36
CA GLU A 372 7.06 -32.32 0.64
C GLU A 372 6.09 -31.46 1.46
N GLN A 373 4.99 -32.02 1.98
CA GLN A 373 4.00 -31.31 2.80
C GLN A 373 4.64 -30.68 4.04
N ASP A 374 5.47 -31.43 4.78
CA ASP A 374 6.15 -30.93 5.97
C ASP A 374 7.11 -29.78 5.62
N SER A 375 7.79 -29.85 4.47
CA SER A 375 8.67 -28.78 3.98
C SER A 375 7.90 -27.53 3.54
N LEU A 376 6.82 -27.70 2.78
CA LEU A 376 5.95 -26.60 2.31
C LEU A 376 5.30 -25.87 3.47
N GLU A 377 4.80 -26.61 4.46
CA GLU A 377 4.22 -26.01 5.65
C GLU A 377 5.25 -25.23 6.46
N ALA A 378 6.47 -25.77 6.66
CA ALA A 378 7.52 -25.06 7.36
C ALA A 378 7.91 -23.74 6.66
N GLN A 379 7.97 -23.75 5.32
CA GLN A 379 8.19 -22.54 4.52
C GLN A 379 7.04 -21.54 4.66
N TYR A 380 5.79 -22.00 4.64
CA TYR A 380 4.61 -21.14 4.83
C TYR A 380 4.63 -20.46 6.19
N VAL A 381 4.90 -21.21 7.26
CA VAL A 381 4.98 -20.67 8.63
C VAL A 381 6.10 -19.65 8.76
N ALA A 382 7.27 -19.92 8.15
CA ALA A 382 8.39 -18.99 8.16
C ALA A 382 8.04 -17.67 7.42
N GLU A 383 7.44 -17.76 6.23
CA GLU A 383 7.01 -16.58 5.48
C GLU A 383 5.92 -15.80 6.22
N LEU A 384 4.96 -16.50 6.85
CA LEU A 384 3.90 -15.86 7.62
C LEU A 384 4.49 -15.08 8.80
N GLY A 385 5.44 -15.67 9.52
CA GLY A 385 6.16 -14.99 10.59
C GLY A 385 6.91 -13.75 10.10
N ALA A 386 7.55 -13.81 8.93
CA ALA A 386 8.23 -12.65 8.33
C ALA A 386 7.25 -11.53 7.95
N VAL A 387 6.06 -11.87 7.44
CA VAL A 387 5.00 -10.90 7.16
C VAL A 387 4.49 -10.26 8.45
N GLU A 388 4.21 -11.05 9.48
CA GLU A 388 3.75 -10.56 10.78
C GLU A 388 4.77 -9.62 11.42
N GLU A 389 6.05 -9.99 11.44
CA GLU A 389 7.14 -9.15 11.96
C GLU A 389 7.24 -7.82 11.21
N ALA A 390 7.16 -7.85 9.88
CA ALA A 390 7.19 -6.63 9.07
C ALA A 390 6.01 -5.70 9.37
N VAL A 391 4.79 -6.24 9.49
CA VAL A 391 3.60 -5.47 9.85
C VAL A 391 3.72 -4.90 11.27
N GLU A 392 4.23 -5.69 12.22
CA GLU A 392 4.49 -5.22 13.59
C GLU A 392 5.54 -4.11 13.63
N MET A 393 6.55 -4.15 12.78
CA MET A 393 7.54 -3.08 12.66
C MET A 393 6.89 -1.75 12.25
N ILE A 394 6.00 -1.79 11.23
CA ILE A 394 5.26 -0.59 10.79
C ILE A 394 4.32 -0.09 11.90
N ARG A 395 3.61 -1.00 12.58
CA ARG A 395 2.80 -0.65 13.76
C ARG A 395 3.64 -0.07 14.89
N GLY A 396 4.89 -0.52 15.04
CA GLY A 396 5.88 0.04 15.95
C GLY A 396 6.26 1.49 15.60
N ARG A 397 6.39 1.82 14.31
CA ARG A 397 6.68 3.19 13.84
C ARG A 397 5.54 4.17 14.15
N GLN A 398 4.30 3.69 14.28
CA GLN A 398 3.15 4.49 14.70
C GLN A 398 3.18 4.90 16.17
N ARG A 399 4.12 4.38 16.98
CA ARG A 399 4.24 4.77 18.38
C ARG A 399 4.59 6.24 18.47
N ASP A 400 3.70 6.99 19.12
CA ASP A 400 3.95 8.38 19.43
C ASP A 400 4.92 8.47 20.62
N TYR A 401 6.14 8.94 20.34
CA TYR A 401 7.16 9.20 21.35
C TYR A 401 7.05 10.59 21.97
N THR A 402 6.13 11.44 21.48
CA THR A 402 5.89 12.78 22.02
C THR A 402 5.67 12.78 23.53
N PRO A 403 4.89 11.85 24.14
CA PRO A 403 4.73 11.79 25.59
C PRO A 403 6.04 11.49 26.32
N ALA A 404 6.84 10.54 25.81
CA ALA A 404 8.12 10.20 26.41
C ALA A 404 9.13 11.35 26.30
N ILE A 405 9.19 12.01 25.14
CA ILE A 405 10.02 13.20 24.92
C ILE A 405 9.57 14.32 25.85
N HIS A 406 8.26 14.54 25.98
CA HIS A 406 7.70 15.55 26.86
C HIS A 406 8.10 15.32 28.33
N GLU A 407 7.93 14.10 28.85
CA GLU A 407 8.37 13.74 30.21
C GLU A 407 9.88 13.90 30.39
N TRP A 408 10.67 13.54 29.38
CA TRP A 408 12.12 13.65 29.46
C TRP A 408 12.59 15.10 29.48
N VAL A 409 12.05 15.95 28.60
CA VAL A 409 12.33 17.40 28.58
C VAL A 409 11.87 18.05 29.88
N ARG A 410 10.70 17.67 30.42
CA ARG A 410 10.22 18.14 31.72
C ARG A 410 11.20 17.76 32.84
N ALA A 411 11.65 16.51 32.89
CA ALA A 411 12.61 16.04 33.89
C ALA A 411 13.97 16.76 33.80
N LEU A 412 14.45 17.06 32.58
CA LEU A 412 15.67 17.84 32.38
C LEU A 412 15.52 19.30 32.84
N ALA A 413 14.34 19.89 32.62
CA ALA A 413 14.02 21.24 33.09
C ALA A 413 13.94 21.31 34.62
N GLU A 414 13.24 20.35 35.26
CA GLU A 414 13.12 20.24 36.72
C GLU A 414 14.48 20.05 37.41
N LYS A 415 15.39 19.32 36.78
CA LYS A 415 16.78 19.16 37.26
C LYS A 415 17.68 20.36 36.96
N GLY A 416 17.20 21.37 36.24
CA GLY A 416 17.95 22.58 35.91
C GLY A 416 19.04 22.43 34.84
N VAL A 417 19.18 21.24 34.24
CA VAL A 417 20.28 20.92 33.29
C VAL A 417 19.92 21.21 31.83
N LEU A 418 18.63 21.40 31.51
CA LEU A 418 18.18 21.63 30.13
C LEU A 418 18.85 22.84 29.47
N ARG A 419 19.08 23.92 30.21
CA ARG A 419 19.69 25.15 29.67
C ARG A 419 21.15 24.92 29.25
N GLU A 420 21.91 24.16 30.03
CA GLU A 420 23.32 23.85 29.74
C GLU A 420 23.43 22.99 28.48
N LEU A 421 22.60 21.95 28.38
CA LEU A 421 22.53 21.08 27.20
C LEU A 421 22.16 21.83 25.92
N LEU A 422 21.21 22.78 26.00
CA LEU A 422 20.85 23.63 24.85
C LEU A 422 21.99 24.58 24.45
N GLN A 423 22.81 25.02 25.40
CA GLN A 423 23.97 25.85 25.09
C GLN A 423 25.06 25.01 24.41
N GLU A 424 25.37 23.81 24.90
CA GLU A 424 26.34 22.90 24.27
C GLU A 424 25.92 22.50 22.86
N ALA A 425 24.64 22.18 22.64
CA ALA A 425 24.12 21.78 21.33
C ALA A 425 24.20 22.89 20.27
N ASN A 426 24.16 24.17 20.66
CA ASN A 426 24.29 25.31 19.74
C ASN A 426 25.75 25.66 19.40
N HIS A 427 26.74 25.04 20.05
CA HIS A 427 28.16 25.27 19.81
C HIS A 427 28.82 24.21 18.90
N ASN A 428 28.10 23.15 18.54
CA ASN A 428 28.44 22.20 17.49
C ASN A 428 27.61 22.48 16.24
#